data_AF-A0A6V7VJE2-F1
#
_entry.id   AF-A0A6V7VJE2-F1
#
_cell.length_a   1.000
_cell.length_b   1.000
_cell.length_c   1.000
_cell.angle_alpha   90.00
_cell.angle_beta   90.00
_cell.angle_gamma   90.00
#
_symmetry.space_group_name_H-M   'P 1'
#
loop_
_entity.id
_entity.type
_entity.pdbx_description
1 polymer ?
#
loop_
_entity_poly.entity_id
_entity_poly.type
_entity_poly.pdbx_seq_one_letter_code
_entity_poly.pdbx_strand_id
1 'polypeptide(L)'
;MRVIIQSDVKILKIFKVKKGCGKCPFHTCEECNDHLCNNQDPFYCLGFMGSYKNCKKSDCYVAKIEEKYGDEKIDQFHYDCGKCPSGILNLSPYIKTKDLTLQKNIKKINMSNVQCAQCNNKPACNADTFFESQLFCWEKEFNKWTATKGKRVCKKGFCFVGINKKEKGIEQGCGKCSDQHDLDKCFNCSTPHCNDETKLPQIKCYQLTYNQQPYEKKARTCYQSVDSCYIARDVFWRAEQNCGECPKKYKNCVMCNHTDLCNEDSLLPLSTTTAETKINSWVSSTTTKISSKKEPRTLIKGTTHRFSPRSSAQINKHKNNVMALTILNLIIYFIF
;
A
#
# COMPACT_ATOMS: atom_id res chain seq x y z
N MET A 1 -30.64 -7.52 42.52
CA MET A 1 -29.24 -7.24 42.16
C MET A 1 -29.07 -7.48 40.66
N ARG A 2 -29.11 -6.41 39.87
CA ARG A 2 -28.64 -6.31 38.47
C ARG A 2 -28.62 -4.81 38.17
N VAL A 3 -27.44 -4.21 38.24
CA VAL A 3 -27.18 -2.87 37.72
C VAL A 3 -26.41 -3.11 36.43
N ILE A 4 -27.02 -2.78 35.29
CA ILE A 4 -26.32 -2.66 34.01
C ILE A 4 -26.42 -1.20 33.60
N ILE A 5 -25.24 -0.63 33.40
CA ILE A 5 -24.92 0.77 33.26
C ILE A 5 -25.52 1.28 31.94
N GLN A 6 -26.41 2.27 32.05
CA GLN A 6 -26.93 3.03 30.92
C GLN A 6 -25.85 4.04 30.51
N SER A 7 -25.45 3.96 29.24
CA SER A 7 -24.49 4.84 28.59
C SER A 7 -25.04 6.26 28.49
N ASP A 8 -24.58 7.14 29.38
CA ASP A 8 -24.86 8.57 29.28
C ASP A 8 -24.13 9.16 28.06
N VAL A 9 -24.89 9.29 26.97
CA VAL A 9 -24.64 10.24 25.90
C VAL A 9 -24.55 11.63 26.54
N LYS A 10 -23.31 12.10 26.80
CA LYS A 10 -23.06 13.49 27.16
C LYS A 10 -23.43 14.37 25.98
N ILE A 11 -24.69 14.81 25.98
CA ILE A 11 -25.20 15.89 25.16
C ILE A 11 -24.20 17.06 25.26
N LEU A 12 -23.68 17.49 24.10
CA LEU A 12 -23.01 18.77 23.96
C LEU A 12 -23.92 19.85 24.55
N LYS A 13 -23.65 20.26 25.79
CA LYS A 13 -24.21 21.49 26.32
C LYS A 13 -23.70 22.60 25.41
N ILE A 14 -24.61 23.19 24.63
CA ILE A 14 -24.40 24.51 24.06
C ILE A 14 -24.08 25.41 25.26
N PHE A 15 -22.82 25.81 25.42
CA PHE A 15 -22.43 26.78 26.44
C PHE A 15 -23.07 28.11 26.06
N LYS A 16 -24.30 28.33 26.52
CA LYS A 16 -24.92 29.65 26.49
C LYS A 16 -24.11 30.51 27.45
N VAL A 17 -23.36 31.47 26.91
CA VAL A 17 -22.54 32.40 27.69
C VAL A 17 -23.46 33.11 28.68
N LYS A 18 -23.29 32.83 29.98
CA LYS A 18 -24.00 33.55 31.04
C LYS A 18 -23.25 34.85 31.28
N LYS A 19 -23.96 35.96 31.11
CA LYS A 19 -23.46 37.32 31.23
C LYS A 19 -23.82 37.88 32.61
N GLY A 20 -22.87 38.52 33.31
CA GLY A 20 -23.07 39.07 34.65
C GLY A 20 -21.77 39.58 35.28
N CYS A 21 -21.87 40.48 36.25
CA CYS A 21 -20.72 41.00 36.99
C CYS A 21 -20.45 40.15 38.24
N GLY A 22 -19.18 39.98 38.61
CA GLY A 22 -18.78 39.27 39.83
C GLY A 22 -17.59 38.34 39.63
N LYS A 23 -17.17 37.68 40.71
CA LYS A 23 -16.09 36.70 40.69
C LYS A 23 -16.47 35.48 39.86
N CYS A 24 -15.50 34.97 39.13
CA CYS A 24 -15.74 33.90 38.18
C CYS A 24 -15.78 32.51 38.84
N PRO A 25 -16.91 31.77 38.74
CA PRO A 25 -17.02 30.44 39.35
C PRO A 25 -16.34 29.33 38.52
N PHE A 26 -15.95 29.61 37.28
CA PHE A 26 -15.36 28.63 36.36
C PHE A 26 -14.19 29.25 35.57
N HIS A 27 -13.30 28.40 35.06
CA HIS A 27 -12.08 28.80 34.33
C HIS A 27 -12.35 29.38 32.92
N THR A 28 -13.57 29.24 32.40
CA THR A 28 -14.05 29.88 31.16
C THR A 28 -14.80 31.18 31.41
N CYS A 29 -14.72 31.74 32.62
CA CYS A 29 -15.33 33.01 32.97
C CYS A 29 -14.26 34.10 33.03
N GLU A 30 -14.61 35.29 32.55
CA GLU A 30 -13.76 36.48 32.58
C GLU A 30 -14.29 37.46 33.63
N GLU A 31 -13.49 37.74 34.65
CA GLU A 31 -13.85 38.70 35.68
C GLU A 31 -13.82 40.09 35.05
N CYS A 32 -14.92 40.82 35.18
CA CYS A 32 -15.00 42.17 34.70
C CYS A 32 -15.68 43.03 35.76
N ASN A 33 -15.00 44.11 36.14
CA ASN A 33 -15.32 44.95 37.29
C ASN A 33 -15.90 46.31 36.88
N ASP A 34 -16.18 46.52 35.60
CA ASP A 34 -16.58 47.81 35.02
C ASP A 34 -18.00 47.78 34.44
N HIS A 35 -18.55 48.93 34.05
CA HIS A 35 -19.96 49.06 33.64
C HIS A 35 -20.27 48.48 32.24
N LEU A 36 -19.23 48.04 31.52
CA LEU A 36 -19.29 47.61 30.11
C LEU A 36 -18.92 46.13 29.89
N CYS A 37 -18.86 45.36 30.96
CA CYS A 37 -18.73 43.91 30.90
C CYS A 37 -19.92 43.36 30.11
N ASN A 38 -19.67 42.57 29.04
CA ASN A 38 -20.64 41.87 28.16
C ASN A 38 -20.65 42.29 26.68
N ASN A 39 -19.82 43.24 26.26
CA ASN A 39 -19.82 43.74 24.87
C ASN A 39 -19.14 42.82 23.84
N GLN A 40 -18.42 41.77 24.28
CA GLN A 40 -17.86 40.75 23.39
C GLN A 40 -18.16 39.36 23.93
N ASP A 41 -18.58 38.45 23.04
CA ASP A 41 -18.67 37.04 23.36
C ASP A 41 -17.26 36.44 23.27
N PRO A 42 -16.68 35.95 24.38
CA PRO A 42 -15.33 35.39 24.36
C PRO A 42 -15.32 34.08 23.57
N PHE A 43 -14.30 33.92 22.72
CA PHE A 43 -14.08 32.68 21.99
C PHE A 43 -13.12 31.81 22.79
N TYR A 44 -13.47 30.54 23.00
CA TYR A 44 -12.59 29.60 23.67
C TYR A 44 -12.22 28.47 22.73
N CYS A 45 -10.96 28.05 22.77
CA CYS A 45 -10.49 26.81 22.16
C CYS A 45 -9.93 25.89 23.25
N LEU A 46 -9.80 24.59 22.96
CA LEU A 46 -8.92 23.76 23.76
C LEU A 46 -7.47 24.21 23.53
N GLY A 47 -6.71 24.24 24.62
CA GLY A 47 -5.29 24.56 24.69
C GLY A 47 -4.53 23.41 25.37
N PHE A 48 -3.38 23.73 25.95
CA PHE A 48 -2.50 22.73 26.55
C PHE A 48 -3.20 21.87 27.61
N MET A 49 -3.00 20.53 27.55
CA MET A 49 -3.63 19.54 28.43
C MET A 49 -5.17 19.60 28.47
N GLY A 50 -5.81 20.06 27.39
CA GLY A 50 -7.27 20.19 27.32
C GLY A 50 -7.83 21.34 28.15
N SER A 51 -6.97 22.28 28.61
CA SER A 51 -7.43 23.52 29.24
C SER A 51 -8.18 24.39 28.23
N TYR A 52 -9.07 25.26 28.72
CA TYR A 52 -9.71 26.25 27.86
C TYR A 52 -8.80 27.46 27.71
N LYS A 53 -8.57 27.89 26.47
CA LYS A 53 -7.77 29.06 26.11
C LYS A 53 -8.69 30.14 25.52
N ASN A 54 -8.61 31.35 26.05
CA ASN A 54 -9.32 32.51 25.48
C ASN A 54 -8.64 32.93 24.18
N CYS A 55 -9.43 33.18 23.14
CA CYS A 55 -9.01 33.46 21.79
C CYS A 55 -9.66 34.76 21.28
N LYS A 56 -8.89 35.54 20.52
CA LYS A 56 -9.40 36.77 19.85
C LYS A 56 -10.41 36.47 18.74
N LYS A 57 -10.45 35.22 18.25
CA LYS A 57 -11.28 34.76 17.13
C LYS A 57 -11.82 33.36 17.43
N SER A 58 -12.91 33.00 16.76
CA SER A 58 -13.60 31.71 16.90
C SER A 58 -12.91 30.52 16.22
N ASP A 59 -11.87 30.77 15.43
CA ASP A 59 -11.10 29.71 14.78
C ASP A 59 -10.30 28.94 15.85
N CYS A 60 -10.40 27.62 15.83
CA CYS A 60 -9.59 26.71 16.64
C CYS A 60 -8.95 25.65 15.76
N TYR A 61 -7.79 25.14 16.14
CA TYR A 61 -7.19 23.99 15.46
C TYR A 61 -6.67 22.93 16.43
N VAL A 62 -6.59 21.71 15.90
CA VAL A 62 -5.98 20.54 16.54
C VAL A 62 -5.03 19.89 15.54
N ALA A 63 -3.82 19.58 16.01
CA ALA A 63 -2.77 18.97 15.22
C ALA A 63 -2.25 17.71 15.91
N LYS A 64 -2.00 16.67 15.12
CA LYS A 64 -1.47 15.40 15.63
C LYS A 64 0.04 15.34 15.40
N ILE A 65 0.80 15.39 16.50
CA ILE A 65 2.26 15.34 16.50
C ILE A 65 2.69 13.90 16.64
N GLU A 66 3.27 13.35 15.57
CA GLU A 66 3.82 11.99 15.52
C GLU A 66 5.33 12.10 15.19
N GLU A 67 6.20 11.83 16.17
CA GLU A 67 7.65 11.84 16.01
C GLU A 67 8.23 10.56 16.60
N LYS A 68 9.24 9.96 15.96
CA LYS A 68 9.88 8.74 16.45
C LYS A 68 11.40 8.86 16.31
N TYR A 69 12.12 8.50 17.37
CA TYR A 69 13.57 8.38 17.36
C TYR A 69 13.99 7.16 18.19
N GLY A 70 14.67 6.19 17.56
CA GLY A 70 14.96 4.91 18.20
C GLY A 70 13.68 4.22 18.69
N ASP A 71 13.65 3.89 19.98
CA ASP A 71 12.49 3.28 20.65
C ASP A 71 11.50 4.31 21.23
N GLU A 72 11.89 5.60 21.34
CA GLU A 72 10.98 6.65 21.79
C GLU A 72 10.05 7.10 20.66
N LYS A 73 8.75 7.12 20.95
CA LYS A 73 7.70 7.65 20.07
C LYS A 73 6.87 8.69 20.82
N ILE A 74 6.67 9.84 20.20
CA ILE A 74 5.68 10.84 20.59
C ILE A 74 4.47 10.69 19.68
N ASP A 75 3.30 10.63 20.29
CA ASP A 75 2.00 10.61 19.63
C ASP A 75 1.05 11.44 20.50
N GLN A 76 0.92 12.73 20.18
CA GLN A 76 0.19 13.69 21.02
C GLN A 76 -0.59 14.70 20.19
N PHE A 77 -1.70 15.17 20.73
CA PHE A 77 -2.45 16.28 20.16
C PHE A 77 -1.97 17.61 20.71
N HIS A 78 -1.87 18.59 19.81
CA HIS A 78 -1.64 19.99 20.13
C HIS A 78 -2.85 20.83 19.70
N TYR A 79 -3.31 21.69 20.60
CA TYR A 79 -4.50 22.50 20.44
C TYR A 79 -4.16 23.97 20.59
N ASP A 80 -4.68 24.82 19.71
CA ASP A 80 -4.57 26.27 19.87
C ASP A 80 -5.68 27.03 19.15
N CYS A 81 -5.75 28.34 19.41
CA CYS A 81 -6.51 29.33 18.70
C CYS A 81 -5.98 29.52 17.27
N GLY A 82 -6.88 29.85 16.37
CA GLY A 82 -6.58 30.21 14.99
C GLY A 82 -6.74 29.06 14.00
N LYS A 83 -6.17 29.27 12.82
CA LYS A 83 -6.15 28.29 11.73
C LYS A 83 -4.91 27.43 11.84
N CYS A 84 -4.92 26.27 11.16
CA CYS A 84 -3.74 25.42 11.04
C CYS A 84 -2.52 26.21 10.55
N PRO A 85 -1.46 26.33 11.35
CA PRO A 85 -0.29 27.11 10.97
C PRO A 85 0.48 26.41 9.85
N SER A 86 1.18 27.22 9.03
CA SER A 86 2.08 26.71 7.98
C SER A 86 3.57 26.90 8.32
N GLY A 87 3.87 27.60 9.41
CA GLY A 87 5.22 27.90 9.85
C GLY A 87 5.80 26.87 10.83
N ILE A 88 6.96 27.23 11.38
CA ILE A 88 7.62 26.48 12.44
C ILE A 88 6.96 26.80 13.79
N LEU A 89 6.65 25.76 14.57
CA LEU A 89 6.11 25.87 15.91
C LEU A 89 7.10 25.25 16.91
N ASN A 90 7.34 25.96 18.01
CA ASN A 90 8.16 25.44 19.11
C ASN A 90 7.24 24.77 20.15
N LEU A 91 7.27 23.44 20.21
CA LEU A 91 6.46 22.66 21.14
C LEU A 91 7.19 22.24 22.41
N SER A 92 8.44 22.68 22.63
CA SER A 92 9.21 22.34 23.83
C SER A 92 8.55 22.69 25.16
N PRO A 93 7.79 23.79 25.28
CA PRO A 93 7.06 24.07 26.52
C PRO A 93 6.01 23.02 26.85
N TYR A 94 5.51 22.29 25.85
CA TYR A 94 4.35 21.43 25.95
C TYR A 94 4.72 19.94 25.99
N ILE A 95 5.73 19.53 25.21
CA ILE A 95 6.13 18.13 25.09
C ILE A 95 7.48 17.94 25.77
N LYS A 96 7.49 17.12 26.83
CA LYS A 96 8.69 16.74 27.57
C LYS A 96 9.17 15.36 27.09
N THR A 97 10.43 15.28 26.68
CA THR A 97 11.16 14.04 26.40
C THR A 97 12.56 14.14 27.02
N LYS A 98 13.13 13.00 27.39
CA LYS A 98 14.51 12.89 27.87
C LYS A 98 15.51 12.77 26.71
N ASP A 99 15.06 12.37 25.53
CA ASP A 99 15.89 12.28 24.33
C ASP A 99 16.18 13.66 23.75
N LEU A 100 17.48 14.00 23.65
CA LEU A 100 17.95 15.31 23.18
C LEU A 100 17.65 15.54 21.69
N THR A 101 17.60 14.48 20.88
CA THR A 101 17.32 14.59 19.44
C THR A 101 15.84 14.87 19.21
N LEU A 102 14.98 14.12 19.89
CA LEU A 102 13.55 14.31 19.89
C LEU A 102 13.17 15.69 20.43
N GLN A 103 13.84 16.14 21.52
CA GLN A 103 13.66 17.49 22.04
C GLN A 103 14.04 18.57 21.01
N LYS A 104 15.12 18.38 20.24
CA LYS A 104 15.49 19.30 19.16
C LYS A 104 14.45 19.31 18.03
N ASN A 105 13.91 18.16 17.66
CA ASN A 105 12.87 18.06 16.63
C ASN A 105 11.61 18.81 17.05
N ILE A 106 11.17 18.66 18.30
CA ILE A 106 10.00 19.33 18.88
C ILE A 106 10.15 20.87 18.95
N LYS A 107 11.39 21.39 19.06
CA LYS A 107 11.65 22.85 19.02
C LYS A 107 11.34 23.46 17.65
N LYS A 108 11.39 22.68 16.59
CA LYS A 108 11.32 23.16 15.21
C LYS A 108 10.37 22.31 14.36
N ILE A 109 9.18 22.02 14.89
CA ILE A 109 8.18 21.29 14.12
C ILE A 109 7.66 22.17 13.01
N ASN A 110 7.80 21.70 11.77
CA ASN A 110 7.20 22.36 10.62
C ASN A 110 5.73 21.92 10.51
N MET A 111 4.81 22.83 10.83
CA MET A 111 3.37 22.53 10.83
C MET A 111 2.80 22.30 9.42
N SER A 112 3.54 22.64 8.37
CA SER A 112 3.23 22.24 7.00
C SER A 112 3.50 20.76 6.72
N ASN A 113 4.09 20.02 7.66
CA ASN A 113 4.33 18.58 7.60
C ASN A 113 3.47 17.76 8.57
N VAL A 114 2.64 18.43 9.37
CA VAL A 114 1.84 17.84 10.44
C VAL A 114 0.38 17.79 10.02
N GLN A 115 -0.32 16.70 10.34
CA GLN A 115 -1.76 16.62 10.15
C GLN A 115 -2.47 17.61 11.06
N CYS A 116 -3.27 18.49 10.48
CA CYS A 116 -3.98 19.52 11.22
C CYS A 116 -5.40 19.69 10.72
N ALA A 117 -6.32 19.76 11.67
CA ALA A 117 -7.73 20.07 11.46
C ALA A 117 -8.08 21.39 12.14
N GLN A 118 -8.88 22.19 11.46
CA GLN A 118 -9.41 23.43 12.00
C GLN A 118 -10.94 23.37 12.03
N CYS A 119 -11.52 23.88 13.10
CA CYS A 119 -12.95 24.05 13.26
C CYS A 119 -13.24 25.53 13.52
N ASN A 120 -14.39 25.99 13.02
CA ASN A 120 -14.77 27.39 13.09
C ASN A 120 -16.08 27.52 13.87
N ASN A 121 -16.28 28.69 14.48
CA ASN A 121 -17.58 29.16 14.99
C ASN A 121 -18.23 28.29 16.09
N LYS A 122 -17.43 27.50 16.81
CA LYS A 122 -17.90 26.76 17.99
C LYS A 122 -16.82 26.78 19.08
N PRO A 123 -17.17 27.13 20.34
CA PRO A 123 -16.21 27.07 21.44
C PRO A 123 -15.70 25.65 21.65
N ALA A 124 -14.39 25.52 21.89
CA ALA A 124 -13.70 24.27 22.22
C ALA A 124 -13.98 23.12 21.25
N CYS A 125 -14.11 23.45 19.96
CA CYS A 125 -14.45 22.48 18.92
C CYS A 125 -13.28 21.57 18.50
N ASN A 126 -12.05 21.94 18.85
CA ASN A 126 -10.81 21.28 18.43
C ASN A 126 -10.44 20.08 19.32
N ALA A 127 -11.42 19.27 19.73
CA ALA A 127 -11.18 18.05 20.50
C ALA A 127 -10.60 16.91 19.65
N ASP A 128 -10.06 15.88 20.30
CA ASP A 128 -9.50 14.69 19.62
C ASP A 128 -10.55 13.99 18.75
N THR A 129 -11.76 13.85 19.26
CA THR A 129 -12.89 13.27 18.53
C THR A 129 -13.24 14.07 17.26
N PHE A 130 -13.05 15.39 17.31
CA PHE A 130 -13.18 16.22 16.11
C PHE A 130 -12.08 15.87 15.12
N PHE A 131 -10.81 15.79 15.54
CA PHE A 131 -9.70 15.42 14.65
C PHE A 131 -9.90 14.04 14.01
N GLU A 132 -10.24 13.03 14.80
CA GLU A 132 -10.40 11.64 14.33
C GLU A 132 -11.54 11.46 13.33
N SER A 133 -12.58 12.29 13.44
CA SER A 133 -13.70 12.29 12.49
C SER A 133 -13.39 13.03 11.18
N GLN A 134 -12.24 13.70 11.07
CA GLN A 134 -11.89 14.42 9.85
C GLN A 134 -11.40 13.50 8.75
N LEU A 135 -11.77 13.85 7.51
CA LEU A 135 -11.31 13.15 6.32
C LEU A 135 -9.89 13.61 5.95
N PHE A 136 -8.88 12.80 6.29
CA PHE A 136 -7.54 12.88 5.73
C PHE A 136 -7.37 11.80 4.66
N CYS A 137 -6.72 12.13 3.54
CA CYS A 137 -6.48 11.20 2.44
C CYS A 137 -5.02 10.75 2.41
N TRP A 138 -4.70 9.63 1.78
CA TRP A 138 -3.34 9.39 1.31
C TRP A 138 -3.02 10.36 0.16
N GLU A 139 -1.80 10.89 0.15
CA GLU A 139 -1.26 11.78 -0.87
C GLU A 139 -0.02 11.14 -1.50
N LYS A 140 -0.07 10.95 -2.83
CA LYS A 140 1.00 10.36 -3.62
C LYS A 140 0.96 10.95 -5.03
N GLU A 141 2.08 11.50 -5.47
CA GLU A 141 2.27 11.89 -6.88
C GLU A 141 2.75 10.68 -7.68
N PHE A 142 2.47 10.66 -8.99
CA PHE A 142 2.78 9.53 -9.88
C PHE A 142 4.26 9.12 -9.89
N ASN A 143 5.19 10.04 -9.59
CA ASN A 143 6.63 9.84 -9.57
C ASN A 143 7.18 9.43 -8.19
N LYS A 144 6.34 9.40 -7.16
CA LYS A 144 6.73 9.04 -5.80
C LYS A 144 6.46 7.56 -5.55
N TRP A 145 7.39 6.90 -4.87
CA TRP A 145 7.25 5.49 -4.53
C TRP A 145 6.28 5.26 -3.37
N THR A 146 6.30 6.14 -2.37
CA THR A 146 5.54 6.00 -1.13
C THR A 146 4.46 7.06 -1.00
N ALA A 147 3.29 6.61 -0.54
CA ALA A 147 2.22 7.50 -0.12
C ALA A 147 2.54 8.16 1.22
N THR A 148 2.04 9.38 1.41
CA THR A 148 2.15 10.11 2.67
C THR A 148 0.76 10.45 3.21
N LYS A 149 0.63 10.60 4.53
CA LYS A 149 -0.64 11.03 5.12
C LYS A 149 -0.91 12.48 4.73
N GLY A 150 -2.11 12.74 4.22
CA GLY A 150 -2.56 14.09 3.91
C GLY A 150 -2.55 14.97 5.14
N LYS A 151 -1.98 16.17 4.99
CA LYS A 151 -1.61 17.03 6.12
C LYS A 151 -2.74 17.97 6.53
N ARG A 152 -3.76 18.10 5.71
CA ARG A 152 -4.93 18.94 5.91
C ARG A 152 -6.19 18.15 5.63
N VAL A 153 -7.27 18.56 6.28
CA VAL A 153 -8.59 17.96 6.07
C VAL A 153 -9.02 18.16 4.62
N CYS A 154 -9.47 17.08 3.99
CA CYS A 154 -9.98 17.10 2.64
C CYS A 154 -11.37 17.77 2.58
N LYS A 155 -11.38 19.08 2.33
CA LYS A 155 -12.62 19.88 2.25
C LYS A 155 -13.54 19.48 1.09
N LYS A 156 -13.03 18.76 0.09
CA LYS A 156 -13.83 18.24 -1.03
C LYS A 156 -14.72 17.05 -0.62
N GLY A 157 -14.45 16.42 0.52
CA GLY A 157 -15.28 15.33 1.08
C GLY A 157 -15.03 13.94 0.48
N PHE A 158 -14.06 13.82 -0.44
CA PHE A 158 -13.71 12.56 -1.09
C PHE A 158 -12.19 12.45 -1.23
N CYS A 159 -11.67 11.24 -1.06
CA CYS A 159 -10.31 10.88 -1.43
C CYS A 159 -10.35 10.08 -2.73
N PHE A 160 -9.34 10.25 -3.58
CA PHE A 160 -9.20 9.50 -4.82
C PHE A 160 -7.91 8.70 -4.87
N VAL A 161 -7.92 7.61 -5.63
CA VAL A 161 -6.74 6.86 -6.08
C VAL A 161 -6.95 6.47 -7.55
N GLY A 162 -5.93 6.66 -8.39
CA GLY A 162 -6.03 6.38 -9.81
C GLY A 162 -4.66 6.18 -10.46
N ILE A 163 -4.66 5.80 -11.74
CA ILE A 163 -3.43 5.64 -12.53
C ILE A 163 -3.33 6.83 -13.48
N ASN A 164 -2.21 7.53 -13.46
CA ASN A 164 -1.96 8.63 -14.37
C ASN A 164 -1.86 8.11 -15.81
N LYS A 165 -2.66 8.70 -16.71
CA LYS A 165 -2.76 8.29 -18.13
C LYS A 165 -1.43 8.33 -18.86
N LYS A 166 -0.62 9.35 -18.59
CA LYS A 166 0.63 9.65 -19.30
C LYS A 166 1.80 8.90 -18.67
N GLU A 167 1.94 9.04 -17.36
CA GLU A 167 3.13 8.58 -16.63
C GLU A 167 3.00 7.13 -16.16
N LYS A 168 1.78 6.55 -16.22
CA LYS A 168 1.45 5.20 -15.74
C LYS A 168 1.82 4.96 -14.28
N GLY A 169 1.98 6.02 -13.49
CA GLY A 169 2.18 5.96 -12.04
C GLY A 169 0.85 6.06 -11.27
N ILE A 170 0.85 5.61 -10.02
CA ILE A 170 -0.32 5.73 -9.14
C ILE A 170 -0.35 7.13 -8.52
N GLU A 171 -1.52 7.75 -8.54
CA GLU A 171 -1.78 9.07 -7.93
C GLU A 171 -2.87 8.96 -6.87
N GLN A 172 -2.67 9.62 -5.73
CA GLN A 172 -3.59 9.64 -4.60
C GLN A 172 -3.73 11.07 -4.07
N GLY A 173 -4.95 11.45 -3.68
CA GLY A 173 -5.16 12.75 -3.06
C GLY A 173 -6.58 13.05 -2.62
N CYS A 174 -6.80 14.32 -2.27
CA CYS A 174 -8.10 14.87 -1.92
C CYS A 174 -8.84 15.34 -3.17
N GLY A 175 -10.06 14.85 -3.39
CA GLY A 175 -10.89 15.19 -4.54
C GLY A 175 -11.72 14.01 -5.02
N LYS A 176 -12.43 14.23 -6.12
CA LYS A 176 -13.18 13.19 -6.83
C LYS A 176 -12.49 12.87 -8.15
N CYS A 177 -12.54 11.62 -8.57
CA CYS A 177 -12.13 11.16 -9.91
C CYS A 177 -12.77 11.94 -11.05
N SER A 178 -14.01 12.42 -10.90
CA SER A 178 -14.68 13.25 -11.91
C SER A 178 -13.91 14.54 -12.23
N ASP A 179 -13.15 15.03 -11.26
CA ASP A 179 -12.37 16.26 -11.34
C ASP A 179 -10.93 15.97 -11.82
N GLN A 180 -10.55 14.69 -11.97
CA GLN A 180 -9.19 14.25 -12.32
C GLN A 180 -9.16 13.65 -13.73
N HIS A 181 -9.16 14.52 -14.74
CA HIS A 181 -9.25 14.10 -16.15
C HIS A 181 -8.05 13.29 -16.65
N ASP A 182 -6.88 13.42 -16.00
CA ASP A 182 -5.64 12.72 -16.36
C ASP A 182 -5.52 11.32 -15.72
N LEU A 183 -6.55 10.84 -15.01
CA LEU A 183 -6.54 9.52 -14.36
C LEU A 183 -7.39 8.48 -15.08
N ASP A 184 -6.86 7.26 -15.16
CA ASP A 184 -7.56 6.02 -15.51
C ASP A 184 -7.80 5.16 -14.27
N LYS A 185 -8.79 4.26 -14.35
CA LYS A 185 -9.12 3.28 -13.29
C LYS A 185 -9.27 3.92 -11.91
N CYS A 186 -9.82 5.14 -11.88
CA CYS A 186 -9.88 5.94 -10.67
C CYS A 186 -11.03 5.51 -9.74
N PHE A 187 -10.76 5.49 -8.44
CA PHE A 187 -11.71 5.15 -7.38
C PHE A 187 -11.82 6.29 -6.35
N ASN A 188 -13.03 6.53 -5.86
CA ASN A 188 -13.33 7.52 -4.81
C ASN A 188 -13.83 6.86 -3.53
N CYS A 189 -13.56 7.48 -2.39
CA CYS A 189 -14.10 7.07 -1.10
C CYS A 189 -14.16 8.25 -0.10
N SER A 190 -14.85 8.06 1.03
CA SER A 190 -15.19 9.16 1.97
C SER A 190 -14.83 8.87 3.42
N THR A 191 -14.03 7.85 3.69
CA THR A 191 -13.49 7.57 5.04
C THR A 191 -12.01 7.94 5.13
N PRO A 192 -11.46 8.24 6.32
CA PRO A 192 -10.05 8.61 6.45
C PRO A 192 -9.12 7.54 5.85
N HIS A 193 -8.16 7.96 5.05
CA HIS A 193 -7.11 7.12 4.46
C HIS A 193 -7.64 5.93 3.64
N CYS A 194 -8.83 6.08 3.05
CA CYS A 194 -9.53 5.01 2.34
C CYS A 194 -9.01 4.74 0.93
N ASN A 195 -8.30 5.70 0.34
CA ASN A 195 -7.84 5.70 -1.05
C ASN A 195 -6.54 4.89 -1.21
N ASP A 196 -6.53 3.66 -0.68
CA ASP A 196 -5.40 2.74 -0.74
C ASP A 196 -5.18 2.18 -2.17
N GLU A 197 -3.93 1.92 -2.54
CA GLU A 197 -3.55 1.42 -3.88
C GLU A 197 -4.13 0.04 -4.20
N THR A 198 -4.47 -0.75 -3.17
CA THR A 198 -5.16 -2.05 -3.31
C THR A 198 -6.57 -1.94 -3.87
N LYS A 199 -7.14 -0.72 -3.93
CA LYS A 199 -8.44 -0.47 -4.57
C LYS A 199 -8.36 -0.49 -6.10
N LEU A 200 -7.16 -0.34 -6.66
CA LEU A 200 -6.96 -0.41 -8.09
C LEU A 200 -6.95 -1.88 -8.55
N PRO A 201 -7.58 -2.19 -9.70
CA PRO A 201 -7.60 -3.55 -10.20
C PRO A 201 -6.19 -4.00 -10.56
N GLN A 202 -5.87 -5.24 -10.23
CA GLN A 202 -4.65 -5.93 -10.62
C GLN A 202 -5.02 -7.20 -11.37
N ILE A 203 -4.24 -7.53 -12.39
CA ILE A 203 -4.31 -8.83 -13.04
C ILE A 203 -3.17 -9.72 -12.57
N LYS A 204 -3.34 -11.02 -12.73
CA LYS A 204 -2.27 -12.01 -12.57
C LYS A 204 -1.81 -12.48 -13.95
N CYS A 205 -0.50 -12.62 -14.14
CA CYS A 205 0.06 -13.25 -15.33
C CYS A 205 0.89 -14.46 -14.91
N TYR A 206 1.09 -15.38 -15.85
CA TYR A 206 2.13 -16.38 -15.67
C TYR A 206 3.51 -15.75 -15.82
N GLN A 207 4.43 -16.21 -15.00
CA GLN A 207 5.84 -15.88 -15.07
C GLN A 207 6.67 -17.16 -14.97
N LEU A 208 7.60 -17.33 -15.91
CA LEU A 208 8.54 -18.44 -15.91
C LEU A 208 9.75 -18.09 -15.06
N THR A 209 10.08 -18.95 -14.10
CA THR A 209 11.25 -18.77 -13.24
C THR A 209 12.50 -19.35 -13.93
N TYR A 210 13.48 -18.49 -14.23
CA TYR A 210 14.70 -18.86 -14.95
C TYR A 210 15.65 -19.84 -14.22
N ASN A 211 15.46 -20.04 -12.91
CA ASN A 211 16.53 -20.57 -12.04
C ASN A 211 16.49 -22.08 -11.81
N GLN A 212 15.49 -22.82 -12.30
CA GLN A 212 15.39 -24.28 -12.13
C GLN A 212 14.77 -24.93 -13.36
N GLN A 213 15.39 -26.01 -13.86
CA GLN A 213 14.78 -26.93 -14.82
C GLN A 213 14.16 -28.11 -14.06
N PRO A 214 12.93 -28.54 -14.39
CA PRO A 214 12.04 -27.96 -15.40
C PRO A 214 11.52 -26.57 -14.98
N TYR A 215 11.34 -25.67 -15.96
CA TYR A 215 10.87 -24.31 -15.70
C TYR A 215 9.51 -24.35 -15.02
N GLU A 216 9.44 -23.83 -13.79
CA GLU A 216 8.18 -23.70 -13.09
C GLU A 216 7.45 -22.44 -13.55
N LYS A 217 6.21 -22.64 -14.00
CA LYS A 217 5.25 -21.59 -14.33
C LYS A 217 4.53 -21.15 -13.06
N LYS A 218 4.64 -19.88 -12.69
CA LYS A 218 4.03 -19.31 -11.48
C LYS A 218 3.09 -18.17 -11.82
N ALA A 219 1.91 -18.15 -11.21
CA ALA A 219 1.03 -17.00 -11.25
C ALA A 219 1.62 -15.86 -10.39
N ARG A 220 1.79 -14.68 -10.98
CA ARG A 220 2.23 -13.48 -10.27
C ARG A 220 1.29 -12.32 -10.53
N THR A 221 0.99 -11.57 -9.48
CA THR A 221 0.22 -10.33 -9.58
C THR A 221 1.07 -9.25 -10.25
N CYS A 222 0.51 -8.59 -11.25
CA CYS A 222 1.14 -7.49 -11.93
C CYS A 222 1.04 -6.19 -11.12
N TYR A 223 1.92 -5.25 -11.45
CA TYR A 223 1.81 -3.89 -10.91
C TYR A 223 0.48 -3.25 -11.37
N GLN A 224 -0.12 -2.41 -10.53
CA GLN A 224 -1.48 -1.87 -10.73
C GLN A 224 -1.64 -1.11 -12.06
N SER A 225 -0.57 -0.47 -12.56
CA SER A 225 -0.61 0.23 -13.85
C SER A 225 -0.47 -0.68 -15.07
N VAL A 226 -0.23 -1.98 -14.88
CA VAL A 226 -0.11 -2.99 -15.93
C VAL A 226 -1.35 -3.85 -15.95
N ASP A 227 -2.01 -3.90 -17.11
CA ASP A 227 -3.24 -4.67 -17.35
C ASP A 227 -3.13 -5.62 -18.52
N SER A 228 -1.91 -5.96 -18.92
CA SER A 228 -1.63 -6.93 -19.96
C SER A 228 -0.67 -8.00 -19.46
N CYS A 229 -0.76 -9.18 -20.08
CA CYS A 229 0.23 -10.23 -20.00
C CYS A 229 0.81 -10.46 -21.40
N TYR A 230 2.08 -10.87 -21.46
CA TYR A 230 2.65 -11.37 -22.71
C TYR A 230 3.23 -12.77 -22.55
N ILE A 231 3.28 -13.47 -23.68
CA ILE A 231 4.08 -14.65 -23.89
C ILE A 231 4.89 -14.49 -25.17
N ALA A 232 6.17 -14.83 -25.12
CA ALA A 232 7.07 -14.76 -26.25
C ALA A 232 7.97 -15.98 -26.36
N ARG A 233 8.54 -16.22 -27.54
CA ARG A 233 9.70 -17.11 -27.69
C ARG A 233 10.96 -16.31 -27.98
N ASP A 234 12.03 -16.65 -27.29
CA ASP A 234 13.36 -16.15 -27.62
C ASP A 234 13.94 -16.85 -28.86
N VAL A 235 15.14 -16.44 -29.27
CA VAL A 235 15.84 -16.99 -30.45
C VAL A 235 16.22 -18.48 -30.29
N PHE A 236 16.17 -19.00 -29.07
CA PHE A 236 16.41 -20.41 -28.74
C PHE A 236 15.10 -21.20 -28.54
N TRP A 237 13.96 -20.63 -28.94
CA TRP A 237 12.62 -21.22 -28.78
C TRP A 237 12.18 -21.45 -27.34
N ARG A 238 12.81 -20.77 -26.36
CA ARG A 238 12.39 -20.82 -24.97
C ARG A 238 11.25 -19.83 -24.76
N ALA A 239 10.20 -20.28 -24.06
CA ALA A 239 9.08 -19.42 -23.71
C ALA A 239 9.49 -18.42 -22.61
N GLU A 240 9.03 -17.18 -22.74
CA GLU A 240 9.06 -16.16 -21.70
C GLU A 240 7.62 -15.68 -21.48
N GLN A 241 7.16 -15.71 -20.24
CA GLN A 241 5.85 -15.24 -19.81
C GLN A 241 6.06 -14.14 -18.77
N ASN A 242 5.36 -13.02 -18.89
CA ASN A 242 5.42 -11.95 -17.89
C ASN A 242 4.21 -10.99 -17.98
N CYS A 243 4.15 -10.06 -17.04
CA CYS A 243 3.28 -8.89 -17.10
C CYS A 243 3.77 -7.89 -18.15
N GLY A 244 2.82 -7.21 -18.81
CA GLY A 244 3.07 -6.08 -19.69
C GLY A 244 2.92 -6.39 -21.16
N GLU A 245 3.33 -5.42 -21.97
CA GLU A 245 3.33 -5.50 -23.42
C GLU A 245 4.50 -6.33 -23.95
N CYS A 246 4.36 -6.79 -25.19
CA CYS A 246 5.40 -7.53 -25.90
C CYS A 246 6.70 -6.72 -26.03
N PRO A 247 7.83 -7.20 -25.46
CA PRO A 247 9.13 -6.57 -25.68
C PRO A 247 9.53 -6.59 -27.16
N LYS A 248 10.04 -5.46 -27.68
CA LYS A 248 10.45 -5.30 -29.09
C LYS A 248 11.52 -6.30 -29.56
N LYS A 249 12.26 -6.93 -28.63
CA LYS A 249 13.27 -7.96 -28.93
C LYS A 249 12.67 -9.27 -29.45
N TYR A 250 11.39 -9.53 -29.19
CA TYR A 250 10.74 -10.77 -29.59
C TYR A 250 9.96 -10.61 -30.89
N LYS A 251 10.29 -11.44 -31.88
CA LYS A 251 9.53 -11.52 -33.14
C LYS A 251 8.23 -12.32 -32.97
N ASN A 252 8.25 -13.33 -32.10
CA ASN A 252 7.11 -14.21 -31.81
C ASN A 252 6.60 -13.89 -30.41
N CYS A 253 5.76 -12.87 -30.28
CA CYS A 253 5.16 -12.47 -29.02
C CYS A 253 3.66 -12.24 -29.19
N VAL A 254 2.89 -12.73 -28.23
CA VAL A 254 1.43 -12.53 -28.13
C VAL A 254 1.14 -11.87 -26.80
N MET A 255 0.27 -10.86 -26.82
CA MET A 255 -0.23 -10.20 -25.61
C MET A 255 -1.72 -10.43 -25.46
N CYS A 256 -2.20 -10.34 -24.23
CA CYS A 256 -3.60 -10.40 -23.86
C CYS A 256 -3.86 -9.40 -22.74
N ASN A 257 -5.03 -8.76 -22.76
CA ASN A 257 -5.36 -7.63 -21.88
C ASN A 257 -6.51 -7.98 -20.94
N HIS A 258 -6.50 -7.36 -19.77
CA HIS A 258 -7.56 -7.37 -18.75
C HIS A 258 -8.05 -8.75 -18.31
N THR A 259 -7.26 -9.81 -18.54
CA THR A 259 -7.65 -11.19 -18.26
C THR A 259 -6.56 -11.86 -17.44
N ASP A 260 -6.94 -12.47 -16.33
CA ASP A 260 -6.02 -13.21 -15.49
C ASP A 260 -5.46 -14.44 -16.23
N LEU A 261 -4.16 -14.65 -16.07
CA LEU A 261 -3.44 -15.85 -16.49
C LEU A 261 -3.61 -16.16 -17.98
N CYS A 262 -3.80 -15.12 -18.79
CA CYS A 262 -4.15 -15.28 -20.20
C CYS A 262 -2.95 -15.63 -21.10
N ASN A 263 -1.71 -15.48 -20.63
CA ASN A 263 -0.50 -15.66 -21.43
C ASN A 263 -0.03 -17.12 -21.51
N GLU A 264 -0.93 -18.02 -21.94
CA GLU A 264 -0.68 -19.45 -22.10
C GLU A 264 0.21 -19.82 -23.31
N ASP A 265 0.95 -20.93 -23.21
CA ASP A 265 1.86 -21.43 -24.25
C ASP A 265 1.15 -21.76 -25.57
N SER A 266 -0.13 -22.11 -25.49
CA SER A 266 -0.99 -22.41 -26.64
C SER A 266 -1.23 -21.21 -27.56
N LEU A 267 -0.96 -19.99 -27.09
CA LEU A 267 -1.13 -18.77 -27.89
C LEU A 267 -0.01 -18.56 -28.90
N LEU A 268 1.14 -19.22 -28.72
CA LEU A 268 2.26 -19.08 -29.64
C LEU A 268 2.04 -19.93 -30.90
N PRO A 269 2.30 -19.40 -32.11
CA PRO A 269 2.14 -20.17 -33.33
C PRO A 269 2.98 -21.46 -33.30
N LEU A 270 2.35 -22.56 -33.73
CA LEU A 270 3.04 -23.82 -33.98
C LEU A 270 4.08 -23.59 -35.07
N SER A 271 5.30 -24.07 -34.83
CA SER A 271 6.35 -24.10 -35.85
C SER A 271 5.88 -25.00 -37.00
N THR A 272 5.32 -24.44 -38.06
CA THR A 272 5.20 -25.15 -39.33
C THR A 272 6.59 -25.24 -39.94
N THR A 273 7.38 -26.17 -39.43
CA THR A 273 8.48 -26.72 -40.22
C THR A 273 7.80 -27.61 -41.24
N THR A 274 7.44 -27.03 -42.39
CA THR A 274 7.07 -27.77 -43.58
C THR A 274 8.29 -28.63 -43.94
N ALA A 275 8.29 -29.88 -43.50
CA ALA A 275 9.07 -30.91 -44.15
C ALA A 275 8.39 -31.16 -45.50
N GLU A 276 8.75 -30.32 -46.48
CA GLU A 276 8.41 -30.55 -47.87
C GLU A 276 8.87 -31.94 -48.25
N THR A 277 7.88 -32.74 -48.59
CA THR A 277 7.93 -34.06 -49.17
C THR A 277 8.85 -34.07 -50.39
N LYS A 278 10.13 -34.44 -50.22
CA LYS A 278 10.96 -34.95 -51.32
C LYS A 278 10.73 -36.45 -51.43
N ILE A 279 9.65 -36.83 -52.11
CA ILE A 279 9.58 -38.12 -52.79
C ILE A 279 10.59 -38.04 -53.94
N ASN A 280 11.79 -38.56 -53.72
CA ASN A 280 12.63 -38.98 -54.82
C ASN A 280 12.35 -40.45 -55.09
N SER A 281 11.67 -40.67 -56.21
CA SER A 281 11.54 -41.94 -56.90
C SER A 281 12.91 -42.58 -57.12
N TRP A 282 13.09 -43.79 -56.61
CA TRP A 282 13.98 -44.74 -57.25
C TRP A 282 13.31 -46.11 -57.32
N VAL A 283 12.81 -46.41 -58.51
CA VAL A 283 12.31 -47.72 -58.92
C VAL A 283 13.51 -48.51 -59.44
N SER A 284 13.76 -49.67 -58.84
CA SER A 284 14.23 -50.90 -59.49
C SER A 284 14.18 -52.02 -58.44
N SER A 285 13.07 -52.75 -58.36
CA SER A 285 12.81 -53.99 -59.11
C SER A 285 13.66 -55.18 -58.65
N THR A 286 13.11 -56.03 -57.76
CA THR A 286 13.18 -57.48 -57.97
C THR A 286 12.00 -58.17 -57.30
N THR A 287 11.38 -59.03 -58.10
CA THR A 287 10.15 -59.79 -57.86
C THR A 287 10.49 -61.14 -57.24
N THR A 288 9.87 -61.54 -56.14
CA THR A 288 9.51 -62.97 -55.93
C THR A 288 8.22 -63.10 -55.12
N LYS A 289 7.43 -64.06 -55.57
CA LYS A 289 6.02 -64.36 -55.32
C LYS A 289 5.88 -65.42 -54.19
N ILE A 290 4.67 -65.52 -53.62
CA ILE A 290 3.99 -66.72 -53.03
C ILE A 290 3.85 -66.81 -51.48
N SER A 291 2.61 -66.53 -51.06
CA SER A 291 1.64 -67.41 -50.37
C SER A 291 1.85 -67.94 -48.93
N SER A 292 0.95 -67.48 -48.05
CA SER A 292 0.10 -68.20 -47.08
C SER A 292 0.64 -69.42 -46.29
N LYS A 293 0.56 -69.34 -44.95
CA LYS A 293 -0.12 -70.26 -43.98
C LYS A 293 0.42 -70.00 -42.56
N LYS A 294 -0.44 -69.63 -41.60
CA LYS A 294 -1.11 -70.47 -40.58
C LYS A 294 -0.18 -70.95 -39.43
N GLU A 295 -0.51 -70.51 -38.21
CA GLU A 295 -0.10 -70.98 -36.86
C GLU A 295 -0.10 -72.52 -36.70
N PRO A 296 0.57 -73.15 -35.68
CA PRO A 296 0.37 -72.89 -34.23
C PRO A 296 1.56 -73.11 -33.25
N ARG A 297 1.37 -72.66 -31.98
CA ARG A 297 1.85 -73.12 -30.62
C ARG A 297 3.18 -73.93 -30.50
N THR A 298 4.09 -73.74 -29.52
CA THR A 298 3.92 -73.76 -28.04
C THR A 298 5.26 -73.46 -27.29
N LEU A 299 5.18 -72.87 -26.07
CA LEU A 299 5.96 -73.11 -24.82
C LEU A 299 7.52 -72.93 -24.81
N ILE A 300 8.15 -72.09 -23.98
CA ILE A 300 8.62 -72.37 -22.58
C ILE A 300 9.48 -71.17 -22.04
N LYS A 301 9.27 -70.84 -20.74
CA LYS A 301 10.12 -70.19 -19.69
C LYS A 301 10.88 -68.89 -20.03
N GLY A 302 10.66 -67.78 -19.31
CA GLY A 302 11.02 -67.50 -17.91
C GLY A 302 11.62 -66.07 -17.93
N THR A 303 11.56 -65.16 -16.96
CA THR A 303 11.37 -65.24 -15.53
C THR A 303 10.90 -63.85 -15.08
N THR A 304 9.96 -63.82 -14.13
CA THR A 304 9.51 -62.64 -13.38
C THR A 304 10.60 -62.08 -12.46
N HIS A 305 10.69 -60.75 -12.35
CA HIS A 305 11.00 -60.11 -11.06
C HIS A 305 10.15 -58.84 -10.88
N ARG A 306 9.40 -58.85 -9.79
CA ARG A 306 8.59 -57.76 -9.23
C ARG A 306 9.34 -57.16 -8.03
N PHE A 307 9.24 -55.83 -7.90
CA PHE A 307 9.23 -54.96 -6.72
C PHE A 307 10.29 -55.11 -5.61
N SER A 308 10.95 -53.98 -5.26
CA SER A 308 10.51 -53.13 -4.14
C SER A 308 11.26 -51.79 -4.11
N PRO A 309 10.66 -50.70 -3.57
CA PRO A 309 11.27 -49.37 -3.50
C PRO A 309 12.15 -49.23 -2.24
N ARG A 310 13.18 -48.38 -2.29
CA ARG A 310 13.94 -47.96 -1.10
C ARG A 310 13.71 -46.47 -0.85
N SER A 311 13.36 -46.17 0.40
CA SER A 311 13.13 -44.83 0.93
C SER A 311 14.44 -44.11 1.24
N SER A 312 14.25 -42.81 1.43
CA SER A 312 15.16 -41.71 1.74
C SER A 312 15.89 -41.80 3.09
N ALA A 313 17.21 -41.56 3.08
CA ALA A 313 17.95 -40.90 4.16
C ALA A 313 19.38 -40.52 3.70
N GLN A 314 19.83 -39.34 4.14
CA GLN A 314 21.20 -38.80 4.05
C GLN A 314 21.67 -38.23 2.69
N ILE A 315 21.61 -36.90 2.55
CA ILE A 315 22.71 -35.99 2.16
C ILE A 315 22.25 -34.57 2.56
N ASN A 316 22.49 -34.19 3.81
CA ASN A 316 22.37 -32.82 4.30
C ASN A 316 23.31 -32.67 5.50
N LYS A 317 24.62 -32.53 5.24
CA LYS A 317 25.60 -32.21 6.30
C LYS A 317 26.81 -31.37 5.83
N HIS A 318 26.76 -30.77 4.63
CA HIS A 318 27.93 -30.03 4.11
C HIS A 318 27.70 -28.59 3.64
N LYS A 319 26.50 -28.01 3.87
CA LYS A 319 26.24 -26.60 3.52
C LYS A 319 26.18 -25.62 4.70
N ASN A 320 26.12 -26.09 5.94
CA ASN A 320 25.97 -25.21 7.11
C ASN A 320 27.30 -24.67 7.69
N ASN A 321 28.45 -25.26 7.38
CA ASN A 321 29.73 -24.77 7.89
C ASN A 321 30.31 -23.59 7.10
N VAL A 322 29.89 -23.38 5.84
CA VAL A 322 30.44 -22.31 5.00
C VAL A 322 29.80 -20.95 5.33
N MET A 323 28.53 -20.90 5.76
CA MET A 323 27.88 -19.65 6.15
C MET A 323 28.30 -19.12 7.54
N ALA A 324 28.73 -20.00 8.45
CA ALA A 324 29.16 -19.59 9.79
C ALA A 324 30.51 -18.85 9.78
N LEU A 325 31.44 -19.22 8.87
CA LEU A 325 32.76 -18.60 8.77
C LEU A 325 32.70 -17.18 8.18
N THR A 326 31.74 -16.90 7.30
CA THR A 326 31.55 -15.56 6.72
C THR A 326 30.96 -14.56 7.71
N ILE A 327 30.12 -15.02 8.65
CA ILE A 327 29.52 -14.14 9.66
C ILE A 327 30.55 -13.78 10.74
N LEU A 328 31.45 -14.69 11.10
CA LEU A 328 32.48 -14.42 12.11
C LEU A 328 33.54 -13.41 11.62
N ASN A 329 33.91 -13.44 10.33
CA ASN A 329 34.83 -12.46 9.75
C ASN A 329 34.22 -11.05 9.62
N LEU A 330 32.90 -10.95 9.41
CA LEU A 330 32.19 -9.66 9.37
C LEU A 330 32.09 -9.02 10.76
N ILE A 331 31.97 -9.81 11.83
CA ILE A 331 31.90 -9.30 13.21
C ILE A 331 33.26 -8.77 13.67
N ILE A 332 34.37 -9.41 13.27
CA ILE A 332 35.73 -8.94 13.64
C ILE A 332 36.06 -7.59 12.99
N TYR A 333 35.55 -7.32 11.79
CA TYR A 333 35.73 -6.05 11.07
C TYR A 333 34.93 -4.87 11.64
N PHE A 334 34.00 -5.13 12.56
CA PHE A 334 33.19 -4.09 13.20
C PHE A 334 33.60 -3.80 14.65
N ILE A 335 34.52 -4.59 15.22
CA ILE A 335 34.96 -4.48 16.61
C ILE A 335 36.38 -3.89 16.72
N PHE A 336 37.14 -3.85 15.62
CA PHE A 336 38.37 -3.07 15.46
C PHE A 336 38.15 -1.99 14.41
#